data_AF-A0A9D9YYN8-F1
#
_entry.id   AF-A0A9D9YYN8-F1
#
_cell.length_a   1.000
_cell.length_b   1.000
_cell.length_c   1.000
_cell.angle_alpha   90.00
_cell.angle_beta   90.00
_cell.angle_gamma   90.00
#
_symmetry.space_group_name_H-M   'P 1'
#
loop_
_entity.id
_entity.type
_entity.pdbx_description
1 polymer ?
#
loop_
_entity_poly.entity_id
_entity_poly.type
_entity_poly.pdbx_seq_one_letter_code
_entity_poly.pdbx_strand_id
1 'polypeptide(L)'
;MDNDKIYYTISEVSKICNVKTHILRSWEECIVALKPKKNKFGHRIYTQSDIKKVEIIKKLAYVDKLSLKGINDYFLSQNHDRKKTRAVEMETLWYEIYERSLRLKKIVDKLEGSDMLLSDKP
;
A
#
# COMPACT_ATOMS: atom_id res chain seq x y z
N MET A 1 -2.88 19.39 -14.29
CA MET A 1 -3.81 18.43 -13.65
C MET A 1 -4.33 19.14 -12.42
N ASP A 2 -5.65 19.27 -12.27
CA ASP A 2 -6.26 19.90 -11.09
C ASP A 2 -5.92 19.08 -9.85
N ASN A 3 -5.09 19.63 -8.96
CA ASN A 3 -4.52 18.91 -7.82
C ASN A 3 -5.57 18.56 -6.74
N ASP A 4 -6.77 19.13 -6.84
CA ASP A 4 -7.87 18.96 -5.88
C ASP A 4 -8.87 17.85 -6.29
N LYS A 5 -8.73 17.31 -7.50
CA LYS A 5 -9.68 16.33 -8.03
C LYS A 5 -9.39 14.92 -7.51
N ILE A 6 -10.31 14.41 -6.69
CA ILE A 6 -10.18 13.10 -6.02
C ILE A 6 -10.66 11.94 -6.92
N TYR A 7 -11.66 12.20 -7.78
CA TYR A 7 -12.30 11.18 -8.60
C TYR A 7 -12.38 11.58 -10.08
N TYR A 8 -12.20 10.60 -10.95
CA TYR A 8 -12.21 10.74 -12.40
C TYR A 8 -13.27 9.83 -13.01
N THR A 9 -13.91 10.28 -14.08
CA THR A 9 -14.83 9.45 -14.87
C THR A 9 -14.06 8.55 -15.83
N ILE A 10 -14.70 7.50 -16.36
CA ILE A 10 -14.07 6.62 -17.37
C ILE A 10 -13.61 7.39 -18.61
N SER A 11 -14.35 8.42 -19.02
CA SER A 11 -13.99 9.25 -20.17
C SER A 11 -12.75 10.09 -19.91
N GLU A 12 -12.56 10.56 -18.68
CA GLU A 12 -11.36 11.29 -18.27
C GLU A 12 -10.16 10.37 -18.19
N VAL A 13 -10.30 9.20 -17.55
CA VAL A 13 -9.23 8.19 -17.50
C VAL A 13 -8.85 7.72 -18.90
N SER A 14 -9.83 7.57 -19.80
CA SER A 14 -9.57 7.24 -21.21
C SER A 14 -8.67 8.26 -21.88
N LYS A 15 -8.92 9.56 -21.66
CA LYS A 15 -8.11 10.66 -22.20
C LYS A 15 -6.72 10.71 -21.54
N ILE A 16 -6.67 10.64 -20.22
CA ILE A 16 -5.42 10.71 -19.43
C ILE A 16 -4.48 9.57 -19.82
N CYS A 17 -4.97 8.34 -19.82
CA CYS A 17 -4.15 7.16 -20.09
C CYS A 17 -4.02 6.85 -21.58
N ASN A 18 -4.75 7.56 -22.45
CA ASN A 18 -4.88 7.26 -23.88
C ASN A 18 -5.21 5.77 -24.12
N VAL A 19 -6.30 5.30 -23.50
CA VAL A 19 -6.85 3.94 -23.61
C VAL A 19 -8.34 4.05 -23.87
N LYS A 20 -8.87 3.33 -24.87
CA LYS A 20 -10.29 3.39 -25.22
C LYS A 20 -11.16 2.89 -24.05
N THR A 21 -12.31 3.54 -23.83
CA THR A 21 -13.22 3.23 -22.72
C THR A 21 -13.67 1.76 -22.66
N HIS A 22 -13.90 1.10 -23.80
CA HIS A 22 -14.27 -0.33 -23.81
C HIS A 22 -13.13 -1.24 -23.35
N ILE A 23 -11.87 -0.87 -23.62
CA ILE A 23 -10.70 -1.60 -23.13
C ILE A 23 -10.58 -1.43 -21.61
N LEU A 24 -10.78 -0.21 -21.09
CA LEU A 24 -10.82 0.01 -19.64
C LEU A 24 -11.87 -0.86 -18.96
N ARG A 25 -13.10 -0.92 -19.51
CA ARG A 25 -14.16 -1.80 -18.98
C ARG A 25 -13.76 -3.27 -18.98
N SER A 26 -13.17 -3.76 -20.08
CA SER A 26 -12.67 -5.13 -20.15
C SER A 26 -11.56 -5.40 -19.12
N TRP A 27 -10.64 -4.46 -18.92
CA TRP A 27 -9.60 -4.58 -17.90
C TRP A 27 -10.16 -4.62 -16.48
N GLU A 28 -11.21 -3.86 -16.17
CA GLU A 28 -11.86 -3.89 -14.85
C GLU A 28 -12.50 -5.24 -14.54
N GLU A 29 -13.00 -5.93 -15.57
CA GLU A 29 -13.61 -7.26 -15.44
C GLU A 29 -12.54 -8.34 -15.27
N CYS A 30 -11.41 -8.21 -15.97
CA CYS A 30 -10.38 -9.26 -16.00
C CYS A 30 -9.23 -9.06 -15.00
N ILE A 31 -8.92 -7.83 -14.58
CA ILE A 31 -7.73 -7.52 -13.76
C ILE A 31 -8.17 -7.16 -12.34
N VAL A 32 -7.88 -8.06 -11.40
CA VAL A 32 -8.35 -7.99 -10.00
C VAL A 32 -7.86 -6.71 -9.29
N ALA A 33 -6.69 -6.20 -9.65
CA ALA A 33 -6.11 -5.00 -9.07
C ALA A 33 -6.82 -3.69 -9.49
N LEU A 34 -7.56 -3.68 -10.60
CA LEU A 34 -8.25 -2.50 -11.14
C LEU A 34 -9.77 -2.63 -10.94
N LYS A 35 -10.26 -2.13 -9.80
CA LYS A 35 -11.69 -2.17 -9.45
C LYS A 35 -12.18 -0.77 -9.06
N PRO A 36 -12.43 0.12 -10.04
CA PRO A 36 -13.00 1.44 -9.76
C PRO A 36 -14.34 1.28 -9.07
N LYS A 37 -14.63 2.16 -8.11
CA LYS A 37 -15.93 2.14 -7.41
C LYS A 37 -17.02 2.68 -8.34
N LYS A 38 -18.26 2.37 -8.01
CA LYS A 38 -19.43 3.06 -8.57
C LYS A 38 -19.92 4.11 -7.58
N ASN A 39 -20.32 5.28 -8.07
CA ASN A 39 -21.01 6.28 -7.26
C ASN A 39 -22.47 5.87 -7.01
N LYS A 40 -23.22 6.71 -6.28
CA LYS A 40 -24.65 6.47 -5.97
C LYS A 40 -25.55 6.34 -7.22
N PHE A 41 -25.12 6.87 -8.35
CA PHE A 41 -25.83 6.83 -9.64
C PHE A 41 -25.35 5.67 -10.53
N GLY A 42 -24.47 4.80 -10.03
CA GLY A 42 -23.95 3.66 -10.78
C GLY A 42 -22.80 3.99 -11.76
N HIS A 43 -22.34 5.24 -11.81
CA HIS A 43 -21.22 5.65 -12.66
C HIS A 43 -19.87 5.27 -12.06
N ARG A 44 -18.95 4.78 -12.90
CA ARG A 44 -17.58 4.43 -12.50
C ARG A 44 -16.79 5.68 -12.12
N ILE A 45 -16.18 5.64 -10.95
CA ILE A 45 -15.27 6.66 -10.43
C ILE A 45 -13.91 6.02 -10.15
N TYR A 46 -12.88 6.61 -10.73
CA TYR A 46 -11.49 6.18 -10.61
C TYR A 46 -10.78 7.15 -9.69
N THR A 47 -9.90 6.61 -8.85
CA THR A 47 -8.98 7.42 -8.04
C THR A 47 -7.67 7.66 -8.79
N GLN A 48 -6.83 8.54 -8.27
CA GLN A 48 -5.46 8.66 -8.76
C GLN A 48 -4.68 7.34 -8.71
N SER A 49 -4.96 6.50 -7.70
CA SER A 49 -4.36 5.16 -7.58
C SER A 49 -4.79 4.26 -8.73
N ASP A 50 -6.05 4.34 -9.16
CA ASP A 50 -6.55 3.55 -10.28
C ASP A 50 -5.94 4.01 -11.61
N ILE A 51 -5.73 5.32 -11.81
CA ILE A 51 -5.01 5.85 -12.98
C ILE A 51 -3.59 5.27 -13.05
N LYS A 52 -2.84 5.29 -11.95
CA LYS A 52 -1.50 4.69 -11.88
C LYS A 52 -1.52 3.20 -12.26
N LYS A 53 -2.52 2.45 -11.79
CA LYS A 53 -2.69 1.04 -12.18
C LYS A 53 -2.98 0.90 -13.68
N VAL A 54 -3.83 1.75 -14.26
CA VAL A 54 -4.12 1.73 -15.70
C VAL A 54 -2.86 1.99 -16.52
N GLU A 55 -2.00 2.92 -16.11
CA GLU A 55 -0.72 3.19 -16.77
C GLU A 55 0.21 1.97 -16.73
N ILE A 56 0.31 1.30 -15.58
CA ILE A 56 1.07 0.06 -15.43
C ILE A 56 0.48 -1.04 -16.33
N ILE A 57 -0.83 -1.26 -16.28
CA ILE A 57 -1.52 -2.26 -17.11
C ILE A 57 -1.27 -1.98 -18.59
N LYS A 58 -1.34 -0.71 -19.02
CA LYS A 58 -1.07 -0.30 -20.40
C LYS A 58 0.35 -0.66 -20.81
N LYS A 59 1.35 -0.36 -19.98
CA LYS A 59 2.74 -0.74 -20.24
C LYS A 59 2.87 -2.26 -20.38
N LEU A 60 2.36 -3.02 -19.41
CA LEU A 60 2.46 -4.48 -19.41
C LEU A 60 1.77 -5.11 -20.63
N ALA A 61 0.60 -4.60 -21.02
CA ALA A 61 -0.16 -5.12 -22.15
C ALA A 61 0.45 -4.74 -23.51
N TYR A 62 0.85 -3.47 -23.68
CA TYR A 62 1.24 -2.95 -25.00
C TYR A 62 2.73 -2.98 -25.27
N VAL A 63 3.56 -2.80 -24.24
CA VAL A 63 5.02 -2.82 -24.34
C VAL A 63 5.52 -4.23 -24.03
N ASP A 64 5.18 -4.75 -22.86
CA ASP A 64 5.73 -6.04 -22.38
C ASP A 64 4.95 -7.25 -22.92
N LYS A 65 3.87 -7.01 -23.68
CA LYS A 65 3.02 -8.01 -24.37
C LYS A 65 2.49 -9.12 -23.45
N LEU A 66 2.27 -8.81 -22.17
CA LEU A 66 1.68 -9.76 -21.24
C LEU A 66 0.20 -9.99 -21.54
N SER A 67 -0.25 -11.23 -21.35
CA SER A 67 -1.66 -11.57 -21.32
C SER A 67 -2.35 -10.99 -20.08
N LEU A 68 -3.68 -10.90 -20.09
CA LEU A 68 -4.44 -10.45 -18.91
C LEU A 68 -4.17 -11.31 -17.67
N LYS A 69 -3.90 -12.62 -17.86
CA LYS A 69 -3.46 -13.51 -16.79
C LYS A 69 -2.08 -13.08 -16.25
N GLY A 70 -1.10 -12.89 -17.14
CA GLY A 70 0.24 -12.44 -16.74
C GLY A 70 0.24 -11.09 -16.04
N ILE A 71 -0.67 -10.18 -16.41
CA ILE A 71 -0.84 -8.89 -15.72
C ILE A 71 -1.39 -9.10 -14.31
N ASN A 72 -2.36 -10.00 -14.10
CA ASN A 72 -2.81 -10.34 -12.76
C ASN A 72 -1.69 -10.95 -11.92
N ASP A 73 -0.94 -11.90 -12.49
CA ASP A 73 0.18 -12.54 -11.81
C ASP A 73 1.25 -11.52 -11.39
N TYR A 74 1.53 -10.51 -12.24
CA TYR A 74 2.39 -9.38 -11.90
C TYR A 74 1.88 -8.58 -10.69
N PHE A 75 0.60 -8.26 -10.62
CA PHE A 75 0.06 -7.52 -9.46
C PHE A 75 0.01 -8.39 -8.19
N LEU A 76 -0.14 -9.71 -8.33
CA LEU A 76 -0.09 -10.64 -7.21
C LEU A 76 1.32 -10.72 -6.63
N SER A 77 2.35 -10.92 -7.47
CA SER A 77 3.74 -10.99 -7.00
C SER A 77 4.16 -9.73 -6.25
N GLN A 78 3.84 -8.55 -6.79
CA GLN A 78 4.15 -7.27 -6.14
C GLN A 78 3.49 -7.12 -4.75
N ASN A 79 2.27 -7.63 -4.59
CA ASN A 79 1.61 -7.64 -3.28
C ASN A 79 2.25 -8.62 -2.30
N HIS A 80 2.71 -9.78 -2.79
CA HIS A 80 3.44 -10.75 -1.97
C HIS A 80 4.79 -10.19 -1.49
N ASP A 81 5.55 -9.56 -2.39
CA ASP A 81 6.84 -8.94 -2.05
C ASP A 81 6.65 -7.84 -1.01
N ARG A 82 5.65 -6.97 -1.21
CA ARG A 82 5.33 -5.90 -0.24
C ARG A 82 4.94 -6.44 1.13
N LYS A 83 4.17 -7.53 1.20
CA LYS A 83 3.80 -8.17 2.49
C LYS A 83 5.04 -8.76 3.16
N LYS A 84 5.93 -9.41 2.41
CA LYS A 84 7.17 -9.97 2.91
C LYS A 84 8.09 -8.89 3.48
N THR A 85 8.32 -7.81 2.73
CA THR A 85 9.11 -6.66 3.20
C THR A 85 8.55 -6.09 4.50
N ARG A 86 7.23 -5.85 4.55
CA ARG A 86 6.57 -5.32 5.76
C ARG A 86 6.68 -6.26 6.96
N ALA A 87 6.64 -7.57 6.75
CA ALA A 87 6.82 -8.54 7.83
C ALA A 87 8.24 -8.45 8.43
N VAL A 88 9.26 -8.36 7.57
CA VAL A 88 10.66 -8.20 8.01
C VAL A 88 10.88 -6.87 8.73
N GLU A 89 10.31 -5.76 8.22
CA GLU A 89 10.37 -4.46 8.88
C GLU A 89 9.72 -4.51 10.26
N MET A 90 8.55 -5.14 10.38
CA MET A 90 7.84 -5.28 11.65
C MET A 90 8.60 -6.14 12.65
N GLU A 91 9.19 -7.24 12.21
CA GLU A 91 10.02 -8.10 13.06
C GLU A 91 11.23 -7.32 13.59
N THR A 92 11.90 -6.56 12.73
CA THR A 92 13.04 -5.71 13.10
C THR A 92 12.63 -4.67 14.16
N LEU A 93 11.54 -3.94 13.92
CA LEU A 93 11.01 -2.95 14.87
C LEU A 93 10.61 -3.59 16.20
N TRP A 94 10.02 -4.78 16.18
CA TRP A 94 9.63 -5.49 17.40
C TRP A 94 10.85 -5.81 18.27
N TYR A 95 11.92 -6.34 17.67
CA TYR A 95 13.17 -6.62 18.39
C TYR A 95 13.79 -5.34 18.96
N GLU A 96 13.81 -4.25 18.20
CA GLU A 96 14.32 -2.95 18.69
C GLU A 96 13.54 -2.43 19.90
N ILE A 97 12.20 -2.48 19.84
CA ILE A 97 11.33 -2.07 20.94
C ILE A 97 11.54 -2.97 22.17
N TYR A 98 11.64 -4.28 21.95
CA TYR A 98 11.87 -5.26 23.02
C TYR A 98 13.21 -5.03 23.72
N GLU A 99 14.30 -4.91 22.97
CA GLU A 99 15.63 -4.61 23.53
C GLU A 99 15.65 -3.29 24.30
N ARG A 100 14.96 -2.27 23.78
CA ARG A 100 14.82 -0.98 24.49
C ARG A 100 14.04 -1.15 25.79
N SER A 101 12.98 -1.96 25.80
CA SER A 101 12.20 -2.25 27.01
C SER A 101 13.04 -2.95 28.09
N LEU A 102 13.89 -3.90 27.71
CA LEU A 102 14.80 -4.58 28.63
C LEU A 102 15.84 -3.63 29.23
N ARG A 103 16.39 -2.73 28.41
CA ARG A 103 17.32 -1.69 28.90
C ARG A 103 16.62 -0.74 29.87
N LEU A 104 15.41 -0.29 29.55
CA LEU A 104 14.62 0.57 30.43
C LEU A 104 14.33 -0.13 31.76
N LYS A 105 13.92 -1.39 31.73
CA LYS A 105 13.68 -2.18 32.94
C LYS A 105 14.94 -2.25 33.83
N LYS A 106 16.11 -2.55 33.24
CA LYS A 106 17.39 -2.55 33.98
C LYS A 106 17.72 -1.19 34.62
N ILE A 107 17.38 -0.09 33.96
CA ILE A 107 17.59 1.27 34.50
C ILE A 107 16.62 1.51 35.67
N VAL A 108 15.34 1.17 35.51
CA VAL A 108 14.33 1.31 36.57
C VAL A 108 14.72 0.47 37.79
N ASP A 109 15.05 -0.82 37.60
CA ASP A 109 15.48 -1.71 38.69
C ASP A 109 16.70 -1.14 39.46
N LYS A 110 17.63 -0.47 38.74
CA LYS A 110 18.80 0.17 39.35
C LYS A 110 18.45 1.45 40.13
N LEU A 111 17.44 2.20 39.69
CA LEU A 111 16.96 3.40 40.39
C LEU A 111 16.15 3.02 41.64
N GLU A 112 15.25 2.04 41.54
CA GLU A 112 14.46 1.52 42.67
C GLU A 112 15.36 0.85 43.72
N GLY A 113 16.39 0.12 43.29
CA GLY A 113 17.42 -0.42 44.19
C GLY A 113 18.32 0.64 44.84
N SER A 114 18.36 1.88 44.32
CA SER A 114 19.14 2.99 44.85
C SER A 114 18.38 3.81 45.90
N ASP A 115 17.05 3.89 45.81
CA ASP A 115 16.21 4.59 46.80
C ASP A 115 16.19 3.87 48.16
N MET A 116 16.43 2.56 48.19
CA MET A 116 16.52 1.75 49.42
C MET A 116 17.81 2.00 50.24
N LEU A 117 18.74 2.83 49.75
CA LEU A 117 19.97 3.21 50.47
C LEU A 117 19.95 4.68 50.96
N LEU A 118 18.87 5.42 50.72
CA LEU A 118 18.71 6.82 51.15
C LEU A 118 17.66 7.03 52.25
N SER A 119 16.92 5.98 52.67
CA SER A 119 15.95 6.06 53.77
C SER A 119 16.55 5.87 55.17
N ASP A 120 17.80 5.43 55.28
CA ASP A 120 18.52 5.30 56.55
C ASP A 120 19.65 6.34 56.64
N LYS A 121 19.29 7.58 56.96
CA LYS A 121 20.19 8.47 57.70
C LYS A 121 19.43 9.11 58.86
N PRO A 122 20.05 9.15 60.05
CA PRO A 122 19.40 9.48 61.32
C PRO A 122 18.88 10.92 61.39
#